data_AF-A0A5C3NMJ5-F1
#
_entry.id   AF-A0A5C3NMJ5-F1
#
_cell.length_a   1.000
_cell.length_b   1.000
_cell.length_c   1.000
_cell.angle_alpha   90.00
_cell.angle_beta   90.00
_cell.angle_gamma   90.00
#
_symmetry.space_group_name_H-M   'P 1'
#
loop_
_entity.id
_entity.type
_entity.pdbx_description
1 polymer ?
#
loop_
_entity_poly.entity_id
_entity_poly.type
_entity_poly.pdbx_seq_one_letter_code
_entity_poly.pdbx_strand_id
1 'polypeptide(L)'
;VFLGKDWRFVGAKSELAYLLAAVTGIEAEILTHQKRLDAVSVADRMGWASDRETTRAEDRAYSLFGIFGINLPIIYGEGDRAFLRLQKEILQAIPDQSLFIW
;
A
#
# COMPACT_ATOMS: atom_id res chain seq x y z
N VAL A 1 -4.36 -10.16 14.90
CA VAL A 1 -4.85 -11.52 14.54
C VAL A 1 -5.81 -11.39 13.37
N PHE A 2 -5.81 -12.35 12.45
CA PHE A 2 -6.76 -12.42 11.33
C PHE A 2 -7.84 -13.44 11.65
N LEU A 3 -9.08 -13.06 11.39
CA LEU A 3 -10.27 -13.86 11.66
C LEU A 3 -11.09 -14.00 10.39
N GLY A 4 -11.67 -15.18 10.19
CA GLY A 4 -12.65 -15.42 9.14
C GLY A 4 -13.96 -14.70 9.39
N LYS A 5 -14.86 -14.71 8.40
CA LYS A 5 -16.21 -14.14 8.52
C LYS A 5 -17.04 -14.80 9.63
N ASP A 6 -16.72 -16.05 9.96
CA ASP A 6 -17.28 -16.85 11.04
C ASP A 6 -16.52 -16.68 12.37
N TRP A 7 -15.65 -15.67 12.48
CA TRP A 7 -14.79 -15.39 13.64
C TRP A 7 -13.77 -16.49 13.97
N ARG A 8 -13.56 -17.46 13.07
CA ARG A 8 -12.51 -18.46 13.25
C ARG A 8 -11.13 -17.85 13.09
N PHE A 9 -10.21 -18.27 13.95
CA PHE A 9 -8.82 -17.85 13.87
C PHE A 9 -8.16 -18.38 12.60
N VAL A 10 -7.57 -17.47 11.83
CA VAL A 10 -6.81 -17.81 10.62
C VAL A 10 -5.30 -17.78 10.89
N GLY A 11 -4.85 -16.84 11.72
CA GLY A 11 -3.43 -16.68 12.06
C GLY A 11 -3.10 -15.30 12.61
N ALA A 12 -1.93 -15.15 13.21
CA ALA A 12 -1.34 -13.85 13.52
C ALA A 12 -0.58 -13.27 12.30
N LYS A 13 -0.39 -11.94 12.29
CA LYS A 13 0.35 -11.27 11.21
C LYS A 13 1.79 -11.77 11.10
N SER A 14 2.43 -12.05 12.22
CA SER A 14 3.77 -12.63 12.29
C SER A 14 3.83 -14.05 11.72
N GLU A 15 2.84 -14.88 12.01
CA GLU A 15 2.74 -16.27 11.53
C GLU A 15 2.53 -16.32 10.01
N LEU A 16 1.75 -15.38 9.48
CA LEU A 16 1.40 -15.32 8.07
C LEU A 16 2.30 -14.40 7.24
N ALA A 17 3.33 -13.79 7.84
CA ALA A 17 4.12 -12.73 7.19
C ALA A 17 4.72 -13.17 5.85
N TYR A 18 5.28 -14.39 5.77
CA TYR A 18 5.84 -14.92 4.52
C TYR A 18 4.78 -15.19 3.44
N LEU A 19 3.62 -15.71 3.85
CA LEU A 19 2.50 -15.93 2.92
C LEU A 19 1.98 -14.59 2.39
N LEU A 20 1.80 -13.61 3.28
CA LEU A 20 1.39 -12.26 2.90
C LEU A 20 2.42 -11.61 1.99
N ALA A 21 3.71 -11.77 2.25
CA ALA A 21 4.77 -11.24 1.40
C ALA A 21 4.72 -11.84 -0.02
N ALA A 22 4.51 -13.15 -0.13
CA ALA A 22 4.39 -13.82 -1.42
C ALA A 22 3.18 -13.34 -2.24
N VAL A 23 2.07 -12.98 -1.58
CA VAL A 23 0.84 -12.53 -2.25
C VAL A 23 0.85 -11.03 -2.55
N THR A 24 1.41 -10.22 -1.66
CA THR A 24 1.32 -8.74 -1.73
C THR A 24 2.56 -8.06 -2.27
N GLY A 25 3.69 -8.78 -2.36
CA GLY A 25 4.99 -8.20 -2.66
C GLY A 25 5.60 -7.37 -1.50
N ILE A 26 4.89 -7.21 -0.38
CA ILE A 26 5.39 -6.49 0.79
C ILE A 26 6.33 -7.40 1.57
N GLU A 27 7.60 -7.01 1.71
CA GLU A 27 8.60 -7.78 2.46
C GLU A 27 8.09 -8.21 3.85
N ALA A 28 8.33 -9.47 4.24
CA ALA A 28 7.89 -10.00 5.52
C ALA A 28 8.42 -9.16 6.70
N GLU A 29 9.63 -8.62 6.60
CA GLU A 29 10.26 -7.76 7.61
C GLU A 29 9.52 -6.42 7.79
N ILE A 30 8.92 -5.89 6.72
CA ILE A 30 8.05 -4.70 6.80
C ILE A 30 6.74 -5.08 7.50
N LEU A 31 6.16 -6.23 7.17
CA LEU A 31 4.93 -6.72 7.79
C LEU A 31 5.11 -7.02 9.29
N THR A 32 6.28 -7.50 9.70
CA THR A 32 6.61 -7.79 11.11
C THR A 32 7.17 -6.59 11.87
N HIS A 33 7.32 -5.43 11.22
CA HIS A 33 7.93 -4.22 11.78
C HIS A 33 9.41 -4.38 12.19
N GLN A 34 10.10 -5.38 11.63
CA GLN A 34 11.55 -5.56 11.76
C GLN A 34 12.32 -4.56 10.88
N LYS A 35 11.75 -4.23 9.71
CA LYS A 35 12.23 -3.18 8.80
C LYS A 35 11.25 -2.00 8.84
N ARG A 36 11.79 -0.79 8.83
CA ARG A 36 10.98 0.44 8.77
C ARG A 36 10.50 0.69 7.35
N LEU A 37 9.31 1.29 7.23
CA LEU A 37 8.70 1.61 5.94
C LEU A 37 9.49 2.64 5.12
N ASP A 38 10.20 3.55 5.79
CA ASP A 38 11.04 4.57 5.15
C ASP A 38 12.39 4.02 4.63
N ALA A 39 12.72 2.77 4.95
CA ALA A 39 13.85 2.07 4.37
C ALA A 39 13.54 1.46 2.98
N VAL A 40 12.31 1.64 2.48
CA VAL A 40 11.84 1.12 1.20
C VAL A 40 11.59 2.28 0.24
N SER A 41 11.98 2.10 -1.02
CA SER A 41 11.83 3.13 -2.04
C SER A 41 10.37 3.52 -2.26
N VAL A 42 10.13 4.70 -2.82
CA VAL A 42 8.79 5.06 -3.28
C VAL A 42 8.30 4.09 -4.36
N ALA A 43 9.17 3.64 -5.27
CA ALA A 43 8.80 2.70 -6.33
C ALA A 43 8.22 1.39 -5.78
N ASP A 44 8.93 0.75 -4.86
CA ASP A 44 8.48 -0.52 -4.28
C ASP A 44 7.14 -0.35 -3.55
N ARG A 45 6.99 0.75 -2.80
CA ARG A 45 5.74 1.07 -2.09
C ARG A 45 4.57 1.32 -3.03
N MET A 46 4.82 1.95 -4.18
CA MET A 46 3.82 2.10 -5.24
C MET A 46 3.46 0.75 -5.88
N GLY A 47 4.46 -0.10 -6.09
CA GLY A 47 4.32 -1.46 -6.60
C GLY A 47 3.42 -2.35 -5.75
N TRP A 48 3.30 -2.12 -4.44
CA TRP A 48 2.39 -2.90 -3.57
C TRP A 48 0.90 -2.76 -3.90
N ALA A 49 0.53 -1.83 -4.78
CA ALA A 49 -0.83 -1.69 -5.31
C ALA A 49 -0.94 -2.05 -6.80
N SER A 50 0.11 -2.53 -7.47
CA SER A 50 0.11 -2.83 -8.91
C SER A 50 -0.95 -3.87 -9.28
N ASP A 51 -1.01 -4.96 -8.50
CA ASP A 51 -1.89 -6.11 -8.74
C ASP A 51 -3.18 -6.03 -7.92
N ARG A 52 -3.44 -4.89 -7.27
CA ARG A 52 -4.60 -4.74 -6.39
C ARG A 52 -5.86 -4.50 -7.21
N GLU A 53 -6.81 -5.42 -7.09
CA GLU A 53 -8.17 -5.25 -7.61
C GLU A 53 -9.04 -4.52 -6.60
N THR A 54 -9.74 -3.48 -7.08
CA THR A 54 -10.64 -2.66 -6.26
C THR A 54 -11.99 -2.52 -6.94
N THR A 55 -13.06 -2.38 -6.14
CA THR A 55 -14.41 -2.14 -6.69
C THR A 55 -14.50 -0.79 -7.40
N ARG A 56 -13.77 0.22 -6.89
CA ARG A 56 -13.65 1.54 -7.51
C ARG A 56 -12.20 1.80 -7.88
N ALA A 57 -11.95 2.36 -9.06
CA ALA A 57 -10.58 2.59 -9.55
C ALA A 57 -9.77 3.49 -8.59
N GLU A 58 -10.41 4.50 -8.00
CA GLU A 58 -9.78 5.43 -7.05
C GLU A 58 -9.30 4.76 -5.75
N ASP A 59 -9.94 3.66 -5.32
CA ASP A 59 -9.58 2.98 -4.07
C ASP A 59 -8.17 2.37 -4.14
N ARG A 60 -7.66 2.09 -5.36
CA ARG A 60 -6.27 1.66 -5.55
C ARG A 60 -5.31 2.74 -5.05
N ALA A 61 -5.57 4.02 -5.36
CA ALA A 61 -4.78 5.14 -4.86
C ALA A 61 -4.97 5.34 -3.35
N TYR A 62 -6.22 5.31 -2.88
CA TYR A 62 -6.51 5.58 -1.46
C TYR A 62 -5.90 4.55 -0.51
N SER A 63 -5.78 3.31 -0.97
CA SER A 63 -5.13 2.24 -0.21
C SER A 63 -3.64 2.49 0.09
N LEU A 64 -3.01 3.43 -0.61
CA LEU A 64 -1.60 3.83 -0.42
C LEU A 64 -1.42 5.03 0.51
N PHE A 65 -2.49 5.75 0.89
CA PHE A 65 -2.38 6.98 1.68
C PHE A 65 -1.66 6.76 3.01
N GLY A 66 -2.03 5.71 3.74
CA GLY A 66 -1.39 5.35 5.00
C GLY A 66 0.07 4.90 4.85
N ILE A 67 0.45 4.36 3.68
CA ILE A 67 1.82 3.93 3.38
C ILE A 67 2.73 5.13 3.15
N PHE A 68 2.20 6.20 2.54
CA PHE A 68 2.96 7.43 2.30
C PHE A 68 2.76 8.51 3.37
N GLY A 69 1.86 8.31 4.33
CA GLY A 69 1.50 9.31 5.32
C GLY A 69 0.82 10.54 4.70
N ILE A 70 0.14 10.36 3.56
CA ILE A 70 -0.52 11.43 2.81
C ILE A 70 -1.99 11.49 3.20
N ASN A 71 -2.52 12.72 3.35
CA ASN A 71 -3.94 12.96 3.58
C ASN A 71 -4.50 13.84 2.46
N LEU A 72 -5.27 13.23 1.57
CA LEU A 72 -5.95 13.90 0.47
C LEU A 72 -7.48 13.76 0.62
N PRO A 73 -8.26 14.76 0.21
CA PRO A 73 -9.72 14.60 0.12
C PRO A 73 -10.09 13.43 -0.80
N ILE A 74 -10.92 12.52 -0.27
CA ILE A 74 -11.50 11.39 -1.01
C ILE A 74 -12.60 11.93 -1.92
N ILE A 75 -12.45 11.78 -3.23
CA ILE A 75 -13.44 12.20 -4.23
C ILE A 75 -13.88 10.96 -4.99
N TYR A 76 -15.04 10.42 -4.62
CA TYR A 76 -15.59 9.28 -5.35
C TYR A 76 -16.08 9.67 -6.74
N GLY A 77 -15.79 8.83 -7.72
CA GLY A 77 -16.05 9.11 -9.14
C GLY A 77 -14.92 9.87 -9.85
N GLU A 78 -13.79 10.16 -9.18
CA GLU A 78 -12.62 10.73 -9.85
C GLU A 78 -11.81 9.71 -10.66
N GLY A 79 -12.01 8.41 -10.40
CA GLY A 79 -11.36 7.29 -11.09
C GLY A 79 -9.83 7.37 -11.00
N ASP A 80 -9.15 7.13 -12.11
CA ASP A 80 -7.67 7.12 -12.17
C ASP A 80 -7.02 8.47 -11.83
N ARG A 81 -7.78 9.58 -11.82
CA ARG A 81 -7.25 10.89 -11.37
C ARG A 81 -6.82 10.87 -9.91
N ALA A 82 -7.40 10.00 -9.07
CA ALA A 82 -6.96 9.82 -7.69
C ALA A 82 -5.49 9.43 -7.62
N PHE A 83 -5.03 8.61 -8.57
CA PHE A 83 -3.66 8.12 -8.64
C PHE A 83 -2.69 9.24 -9.04
N LEU A 84 -3.08 10.10 -9.98
CA LEU A 84 -2.31 11.29 -10.36
C LEU A 84 -2.16 12.26 -9.17
N ARG A 85 -3.23 12.47 -8.41
CA ARG A 85 -3.19 13.31 -7.19
C ARG A 85 -2.25 12.73 -6.14
N LEU A 86 -2.31 11.42 -5.92
CA LEU A 86 -1.40 10.72 -5.01
C LEU A 86 0.06 10.95 -5.43
N GLN A 87 0.41 10.69 -6.69
CA GLN A 87 1.78 10.88 -7.19
C GLN A 87 2.25 12.33 -7.00
N LYS A 88 1.38 13.32 -7.27
CA LYS A 88 1.68 14.73 -7.08
C LYS A 88 1.97 15.09 -5.62
N GLU A 89 1.26 14.50 -4.67
CA GLU A 89 1.54 14.70 -3.25
C GLU A 89 2.81 13.97 -2.80
N ILE A 90 3.06 12.76 -3.31
CA ILE A 90 4.31 12.03 -3.03
C ILE A 90 5.51 12.87 -3.50
N LEU A 91 5.47 13.45 -4.70
CA LEU A 91 6.54 14.31 -5.22
C LEU A 91 6.81 15.55 -4.34
N GLN A 92 5.78 16.10 -3.70
CA GLN A 92 5.91 17.26 -2.82
C GLN A 92 6.44 16.87 -1.44
N ALA A 93 6.04 15.70 -0.93
CA ALA A 93 6.36 15.26 0.43
C ALA A 93 7.68 14.47 0.52
N ILE A 94 8.04 13.72 -0.53
CA ILE A 94 9.15 12.77 -0.53
C ILE A 94 10.04 13.04 -1.75
N PRO A 95 11.29 13.52 -1.58
CA PRO A 95 12.20 13.78 -2.68
C PRO A 95 12.88 12.49 -3.18
N ASP A 96 12.08 11.51 -3.60
CA ASP A 96 12.54 10.21 -4.12
C ASP A 96 12.14 10.08 -5.61
N GLN A 97 13.16 10.05 -6.47
CA GLN A 97 12.98 9.98 -7.92
C GLN A 97 12.53 8.59 -8.41
N SER A 98 12.56 7.56 -7.55
CA SER A 98 12.08 6.23 -7.90
C SER A 98 10.58 6.20 -8.25
N LEU A 99 9.82 7.23 -7.89
CA LEU A 99 8.42 7.38 -8.29
C LEU A 99 8.18 7.32 -9.81
N PHE A 100 9.20 7.51 -10.65
CA PHE A 100 9.04 7.44 -12.11
C PHE A 100 9.34 6.07 -12.72
N ILE A 101 9.75 5.08 -11.91
CA ILE A 101 10.22 3.76 -12.38
C ILE A 101 9.46 2.57 -11.75
N TRP A 102 8.29 2.84 -11.14
CA TRP A 102 7.46 1.83 -10.46
C TRP A 102 6.55 1.04 -11.41
#